data_AF-A0A923BEU9-F1
#
_entry.id   AF-A0A923BEU9-F1
#
_cell.length_a   1.000
_cell.length_b   1.000
_cell.length_c   1.000
_cell.angle_alpha   90.00
_cell.angle_beta   90.00
_cell.angle_gamma   90.00
#
_symmetry.space_group_name_H-M   'P 1'
#
loop_
_entity.id
_entity.type
_entity.pdbx_description
1 polymer ?
#
loop_
_entity_poly.entity_id
_entity_poly.type
_entity_poly.pdbx_seq_one_letter_code
_entity_poly.pdbx_strand_id
1 'polypeptide(L)'
;MAVVQAVERALAEFLTPTGKPTRRLLEAQQAADQAAQAFEEAHAELRQFEGVLGQLEAKRAELRRVVRDLGDAEATEQANALRADLERARLAAERLHNARLLFERATGDRERAQTQVETRVEERAGLQLATISLAQAQAKADEHGEVLSAAKSAATSHAQALEQARKALTKAEVARESAVRAQLAADRTRALQAAFARLDRCQAIAEALVVQEAIITAEAIDTEALERLDQLDRAVLDARSACEAGAAVVEVRLEPGAAEVRVDGELLHGDLRRAVAQPLSLVIDGVGRIDVTPPATGEAAAVRLRTAEQDLDALLAQIGYADVAAARAGARRRREAEAERRNLERRLSSECPADSALGL
;
A
#
# COMPACT_ATOMS: atom_id res chain seq x y z
N MET A 1 18.76 197.70 52.97
CA MET A 1 19.24 197.10 51.71
C MET A 1 20.12 195.90 52.07
N ALA A 2 19.45 194.79 52.36
CA ALA A 2 19.79 193.97 53.53
C ALA A 2 19.74 192.45 53.27
N VAL A 3 19.47 192.03 52.02
CA VAL A 3 19.29 190.61 51.71
C VAL A 3 20.62 189.91 51.48
N VAL A 4 21.60 190.55 50.82
CA VAL A 4 22.92 189.93 50.54
C VAL A 4 23.76 189.77 51.81
N GLN A 5 23.79 190.76 52.72
CA GLN A 5 24.47 190.61 54.02
C GLN A 5 23.76 189.61 54.96
N ALA A 6 22.44 189.43 54.85
CA ALA A 6 21.72 188.43 55.65
C ALA A 6 22.01 186.99 55.17
N VAL A 7 22.19 186.81 53.86
CA VAL A 7 22.54 185.51 53.25
C VAL A 7 23.99 185.13 53.57
N GLU A 8 24.95 186.06 53.56
CA GLU A 8 26.33 185.77 53.97
C GLU A 8 26.45 185.44 55.47
N ARG A 9 25.66 186.11 56.33
CA ARG A 9 25.60 185.81 57.77
C ARG A 9 24.98 184.45 58.07
N ALA A 10 23.93 184.07 57.33
CA ALA A 10 23.31 182.76 57.45
C ALA A 10 24.22 181.66 56.87
N LEU A 11 24.92 181.91 55.77
CA LEU A 11 25.87 180.96 55.16
C LEU A 11 27.09 180.70 56.04
N ALA A 12 27.60 181.71 56.76
CA ALA A 12 28.72 181.54 57.68
C ALA A 12 28.43 180.57 58.85
N GLU A 13 27.15 180.35 59.20
CA GLU A 13 26.76 179.37 60.22
C GLU A 13 26.77 177.92 59.70
N PHE A 14 26.64 177.70 58.39
CA PHE A 14 26.47 176.37 57.78
C PHE A 14 27.63 175.94 56.86
N LEU A 15 28.48 176.88 56.46
CA LEU A 15 29.65 176.64 55.59
C LEU A 15 30.87 177.43 56.09
N THR A 16 32.03 176.76 56.13
CA THR A 16 33.32 177.42 56.40
C THR A 16 33.76 178.29 55.21
N PRO A 17 34.65 179.29 55.39
CA PRO A 17 35.11 180.18 54.30
C PRO A 17 35.75 179.45 53.09
N THR A 18 36.16 178.19 53.28
CA THR A 18 36.69 177.29 52.24
C THR A 18 35.67 176.31 51.66
N GLY A 19 34.36 176.51 51.92
CA GLY A 19 33.27 175.73 51.35
C GLY A 19 33.01 174.37 52.02
N LYS A 20 33.66 174.06 53.15
CA LYS A 20 33.41 172.81 53.89
C LYS A 20 32.22 172.96 54.85
N PRO A 21 31.29 171.99 54.89
CA PRO A 21 30.10 172.05 55.74
C PRO A 21 30.48 172.10 57.22
N THR A 22 29.80 172.96 58.00
CA THR A 22 29.94 172.95 59.47
C THR A 22 29.20 171.74 60.07
N ARG A 23 29.49 171.42 61.34
CA ARG A 23 28.90 170.28 62.07
C ARG A 23 27.37 170.23 61.99
N ARG A 24 26.71 171.40 61.96
CA ARG A 24 25.25 171.56 61.87
C ARG A 24 24.67 171.09 60.53
N LEU A 25 25.39 171.25 59.42
CA LEU A 25 24.94 170.79 58.09
C LEU A 25 25.13 169.28 57.93
N LEU A 26 26.19 168.72 58.52
CA LEU A 26 26.45 167.27 58.50
C LEU A 26 25.39 166.49 59.28
N GLU A 27 24.98 166.98 60.46
CA GLU A 27 23.90 166.38 61.25
C GLU A 27 22.54 166.40 60.52
N ALA A 28 22.25 167.47 59.78
CA ALA A 28 21.03 167.55 58.96
C ALA A 28 21.05 166.60 57.76
N GLN A 29 22.21 166.42 57.11
CA GLN A 29 22.38 165.44 56.03
C GLN A 29 22.22 164.00 56.54
N GLN A 30 22.82 163.66 57.68
CA GLN A 30 22.66 162.34 58.28
C GLN A 30 21.20 162.04 58.69
N ALA A 31 20.48 163.04 59.21
CA ALA A 31 19.06 162.89 59.52
C ALA A 31 18.19 162.67 58.27
N ALA A 32 18.52 163.34 57.16
CA ALA A 32 17.82 163.14 55.88
C ALA A 32 18.08 161.75 55.28
N ASP A 33 19.32 161.27 55.33
CA ASP A 33 19.68 159.92 54.85
C ASP A 33 19.01 158.83 55.68
N GLN A 34 18.93 158.99 57.02
CA GLN A 34 18.20 158.08 57.90
C GLN A 34 16.70 158.05 57.60
N ALA A 35 16.09 159.21 57.36
CA ALA A 35 14.68 159.29 56.99
C ALA A 35 14.40 158.64 55.63
N ALA A 36 15.31 158.79 54.66
CA ALA A 36 15.21 158.14 53.35
C ALA A 36 15.32 156.61 53.45
N GLN A 37 16.26 156.10 54.26
CA GLN A 37 16.38 154.66 54.52
C GLN A 37 15.12 154.09 55.19
N ALA A 38 14.60 154.76 56.22
CA ALA A 38 13.37 154.33 56.90
C ALA A 38 12.16 154.33 55.95
N PHE A 39 12.09 155.28 55.01
CA PHE A 39 11.05 155.30 53.99
C PHE A 39 11.16 154.12 53.03
N GLU A 40 12.36 153.84 52.51
CA GLU A 40 12.59 152.70 51.61
C GLU A 40 12.29 151.36 52.30
N GLU A 41 12.67 151.19 53.57
CA GLU A 41 12.34 150.00 54.36
C GLU A 41 10.84 149.84 54.57
N ALA A 42 10.13 150.90 54.99
CA ALA A 42 8.69 150.87 55.16
C ALA A 42 7.95 150.63 53.83
N HIS A 43 8.46 151.18 52.72
CA HIS A 43 7.88 150.98 51.40
C HIS A 43 8.12 149.54 50.88
N ALA A 44 9.26 148.93 51.21
CA ALA A 44 9.51 147.53 50.93
C ALA A 44 8.57 146.60 51.72
N GLU A 45 8.34 146.88 53.00
CA GLU A 45 7.37 146.15 53.83
C GLU A 45 5.94 146.28 53.27
N LEU A 46 5.52 147.48 52.84
CA LEU A 46 4.19 147.68 52.25
C LEU A 46 4.00 146.82 50.99
N ARG A 47 4.98 146.79 50.08
CA ARG A 47 4.91 145.95 48.88
C ARG A 47 4.83 144.46 49.22
N GLN A 48 5.51 144.03 50.29
CA GLN A 48 5.44 142.65 50.75
C GLN A 48 4.05 142.32 51.30
N PHE A 49 3.43 143.22 52.06
CA PHE A 49 2.05 143.09 52.54
C PHE A 49 1.02 143.07 51.40
N GLU A 50 1.16 143.94 50.41
CA GLU A 50 0.33 143.94 49.20
C GLU A 50 0.44 142.61 48.45
N GLY A 51 1.65 142.05 48.36
CA GLY A 51 1.89 140.73 47.78
C GLY A 51 1.16 139.59 48.52
N VAL A 52 1.17 139.60 49.85
CA VAL A 52 0.45 138.59 50.67
C VAL A 52 -1.07 138.73 50.54
N LEU A 53 -1.59 139.97 50.49
CA LEU A 53 -3.02 140.22 50.27
C LEU A 53 -3.50 139.68 48.92
N GLY A 54 -2.73 139.88 47.85
CA GLY A 54 -3.06 139.32 46.53
C GLY A 54 -3.15 137.78 46.53
N GLN A 55 -2.28 137.10 47.27
CA GLN A 55 -2.33 135.63 47.40
C GLN A 55 -3.57 135.16 48.17
N LEU A 56 -3.99 135.88 49.21
CA LEU A 56 -5.19 135.55 49.98
C LEU A 56 -6.47 135.69 49.13
N GLU A 57 -6.54 136.73 48.30
CA GLU A 57 -7.67 136.93 47.39
C GLU A 57 -7.78 135.84 46.33
N ALA A 58 -6.65 135.41 45.76
CA ALA A 58 -6.60 134.27 44.84
C ALA A 58 -7.13 132.99 45.50
N LYS A 59 -6.72 132.70 46.74
CA LYS A 59 -7.20 131.53 47.49
C LYS A 59 -8.68 131.61 47.85
N ARG A 60 -9.20 132.81 48.15
CA ARG A 60 -10.64 133.03 48.37
C ARG A 60 -11.46 132.83 47.09
N ALA A 61 -10.92 133.16 45.92
CA ALA A 61 -11.59 132.91 44.64
C ALA A 61 -11.67 131.40 44.33
N GLU A 62 -10.59 130.64 44.55
CA GLU A 62 -10.57 129.18 44.42
C GLU A 62 -11.61 128.52 45.34
N LEU A 63 -11.67 128.93 46.61
CA LEU A 63 -12.64 128.41 47.57
C LEU A 63 -14.09 128.63 47.10
N ARG A 64 -14.42 129.82 46.60
CA ARG A 64 -15.77 130.12 46.10
C ARG A 64 -16.17 129.25 44.91
N ARG A 65 -15.22 128.88 44.05
CA ARG A 65 -15.47 127.99 42.91
C ARG A 65 -15.79 126.58 43.39
N VAL A 66 -14.98 126.02 44.30
CA VAL A 66 -15.21 124.69 44.87
C VAL A 66 -16.54 124.61 45.63
N VAL A 67 -16.89 125.64 46.39
CA VAL A 67 -18.19 125.70 47.10
C VAL A 67 -19.37 125.74 46.12
N ARG A 68 -19.23 126.42 44.97
CA ARG A 68 -20.26 126.45 43.92
C ARG A 68 -20.42 125.07 43.27
N ASP A 69 -19.32 124.42 42.92
CA ASP A 69 -19.33 123.11 42.26
C ASP A 69 -19.90 122.02 43.21
N LEU A 70 -19.69 122.14 44.53
CA LEU A 70 -20.30 121.26 45.53
C LEU A 70 -21.78 121.58 45.83
N GLY A 71 -22.24 122.79 45.50
CA GLY A 71 -23.62 123.25 45.72
C GLY A 71 -24.56 123.02 44.54
N ASP A 72 -24.07 122.53 43.40
CA ASP A 72 -24.86 122.26 42.20
C ASP A 72 -25.66 120.95 42.34
N ALA A 73 -26.97 121.07 42.56
CA ALA A 73 -27.88 119.95 42.72
C ALA A 73 -28.06 119.14 41.42
N GLU A 74 -28.02 119.79 40.24
CA GLU A 74 -28.19 119.10 38.95
C GLU A 74 -26.99 118.18 38.65
N ALA A 75 -25.77 118.65 38.96
CA ALA A 75 -24.56 117.84 38.83
C ALA A 75 -24.60 116.59 39.74
N THR A 76 -25.17 116.73 40.94
CA THR A 76 -25.31 115.62 41.90
C THR A 76 -26.33 114.59 41.42
N GLU A 77 -27.48 115.02 40.88
CA GLU A 77 -28.49 114.13 40.31
C GLU A 77 -27.97 113.37 39.08
N GLN A 78 -27.27 114.05 38.17
CA GLN A 78 -26.63 113.40 37.01
C GLN A 78 -25.59 112.37 37.41
N ALA A 79 -24.75 112.68 38.42
CA ALA A 79 -23.79 111.72 38.94
C ALA A 79 -24.46 110.48 39.56
N ASN A 80 -25.59 110.65 40.25
CA ASN A 80 -26.37 109.54 40.80
C ASN A 80 -27.06 108.70 39.70
N ALA A 81 -27.59 109.34 38.65
CA ALA A 81 -28.16 108.65 37.50
C ALA A 81 -27.11 107.81 36.77
N LEU A 82 -25.92 108.37 36.51
CA LEU A 82 -24.79 107.66 35.91
C LEU A 82 -24.30 106.50 36.79
N ARG A 83 -24.29 106.67 38.12
CA ARG A 83 -23.99 105.55 39.04
C ARG A 83 -25.03 104.44 38.93
N ALA A 84 -26.32 104.77 38.88
CA ALA A 84 -27.38 103.78 38.71
C ALA A 84 -27.33 103.08 37.34
N ASP A 85 -26.94 103.79 36.27
CA ASP A 85 -26.67 103.19 34.95
C ASP A 85 -25.45 102.27 34.97
N LEU A 86 -24.37 102.65 35.65
CA LEU A 86 -23.17 101.81 35.82
C LEU A 86 -23.50 100.53 36.60
N GLU A 87 -24.27 100.62 37.68
CA GLU A 87 -24.71 99.43 38.42
C GLU A 87 -25.61 98.53 37.56
N ARG A 88 -26.54 99.10 36.77
CA ARG A 88 -27.34 98.32 35.81
C ARG A 88 -26.48 97.65 34.74
N ALA A 89 -25.48 98.35 34.21
CA ALA A 89 -24.56 97.82 33.20
C ALA A 89 -23.66 96.71 33.78
N ARG A 90 -23.17 96.86 35.02
CA ARG A 90 -22.42 95.83 35.75
C ARG A 90 -23.24 94.56 35.93
N LEU A 91 -24.47 94.70 36.44
CA LEU A 91 -25.36 93.56 36.64
C LEU A 91 -25.77 92.88 35.33
N ALA A 92 -25.95 93.64 34.24
CA ALA A 92 -26.17 93.09 32.91
C ALA A 92 -24.94 92.33 32.38
N ALA A 93 -23.73 92.83 32.61
CA ALA A 93 -22.48 92.17 32.24
C ALA A 93 -22.28 90.86 33.02
N GLU A 94 -22.57 90.84 34.32
CA GLU A 94 -22.54 89.62 35.15
C GLU A 94 -23.55 88.58 34.67
N ARG A 95 -24.78 89.00 34.34
CA ARG A 95 -25.80 88.12 33.75
C ARG A 95 -25.35 87.55 32.41
N LEU A 96 -24.78 88.37 31.53
CA LEU A 96 -24.25 87.92 30.25
C LEU A 96 -23.09 86.94 30.43
N HIS A 97 -22.18 87.22 31.37
CA HIS A 97 -21.07 86.33 31.69
C HIS A 97 -21.56 84.96 32.18
N ASN A 98 -22.50 84.94 33.14
CA ASN A 98 -23.12 83.71 33.63
C ASN A 98 -23.86 82.95 32.51
N ALA A 99 -24.61 83.67 31.65
CA ALA A 99 -25.28 83.06 30.51
C ALA A 99 -24.28 82.44 29.50
N ARG A 100 -23.14 83.09 29.25
CA ARG A 100 -22.07 82.54 28.41
C ARG A 100 -21.48 81.26 29.00
N LEU A 101 -21.16 81.26 30.30
CA LEU A 101 -20.65 80.05 30.98
C LEU A 101 -21.65 78.89 30.93
N LEU A 102 -22.95 79.17 31.13
CA LEU A 102 -24.00 78.17 31.00
C LEU A 102 -24.13 77.64 29.57
N PHE A 103 -24.03 78.52 28.56
CA PHE A 103 -24.08 78.13 27.16
C PHE A 103 -22.87 77.29 26.74
N GLU A 104 -21.66 77.69 27.12
CA GLU A 104 -20.44 76.93 26.87
C GLU A 104 -20.51 75.54 27.50
N ARG A 105 -20.97 75.45 28.76
CA ARG A 105 -21.20 74.16 29.43
C ARG A 105 -22.23 73.32 28.71
N ALA A 106 -23.39 73.88 28.35
CA ALA A 106 -24.44 73.15 27.65
C ALA A 106 -23.99 72.67 26.25
N THR A 107 -23.15 73.47 25.57
CA THR A 107 -22.57 73.09 24.27
C THR A 107 -21.60 71.93 24.43
N GLY A 108 -20.70 71.99 25.43
CA GLY A 108 -19.78 70.88 25.73
C GLY A 108 -20.49 69.61 26.21
N ASP A 109 -21.62 69.73 26.93
CA ASP A 109 -22.46 68.60 27.31
C ASP A 109 -23.14 67.97 26.08
N ARG A 110 -23.63 68.79 25.15
CA ARG A 110 -24.23 68.33 23.89
C ARG A 110 -23.21 67.59 23.01
N GLU A 111 -22.02 68.16 22.83
CA GLU A 111 -20.96 67.55 22.02
C GLU A 111 -20.54 66.19 22.60
N ARG A 112 -20.33 66.10 23.92
CA ARG A 112 -20.03 64.83 24.58
C ARG A 112 -21.15 63.80 24.41
N ALA A 113 -22.41 64.22 24.56
CA ALA A 113 -23.56 63.34 24.35
C ALA A 113 -23.64 62.85 22.89
N GLN A 114 -23.36 63.73 21.93
CA GLN A 114 -23.35 63.38 20.51
C GLN A 114 -22.25 62.35 20.19
N THR A 115 -21.01 62.57 20.65
CA THR A 115 -19.92 61.60 20.49
C THR A 115 -20.27 60.26 21.12
N GLN A 116 -20.89 60.24 22.32
CA GLN A 116 -21.34 59.00 22.94
C GLN A 116 -22.41 58.26 22.13
N VAL A 117 -23.33 58.98 21.48
CA VAL A 117 -24.33 58.37 20.60
C VAL A 117 -23.67 57.77 19.36
N GLU A 118 -22.75 58.50 18.73
CA GLU A 118 -22.00 58.02 17.56
C GLU A 118 -21.20 56.76 17.89
N THR A 119 -20.43 56.75 18.98
CA THR A 119 -19.70 55.56 19.45
C THR A 119 -20.63 54.39 19.73
N ARG A 120 -21.78 54.61 20.39
CA ARG A 120 -22.75 53.54 20.65
C ARG A 120 -23.37 52.96 19.38
N VAL A 121 -23.54 53.77 18.33
CA VAL A 121 -24.03 53.28 17.02
C VAL A 121 -22.97 52.38 16.38
N GLU A 122 -21.70 52.79 16.40
CA GLU A 122 -20.58 52.00 15.88
C GLU A 122 -20.40 50.69 16.65
N GLU A 123 -20.42 50.72 17.98
CA GLU A 123 -20.33 49.54 18.83
C GLU A 123 -21.49 48.56 18.58
N ARG A 124 -22.72 49.07 18.39
CA ARG A 124 -23.88 48.24 18.05
C ARG A 124 -23.73 47.58 16.68
N ALA A 125 -23.24 48.31 15.69
CA ALA A 125 -22.96 47.75 14.37
C ALA A 125 -21.87 46.66 14.45
N GLY A 126 -20.79 46.92 15.21
CA GLY A 126 -19.73 45.94 15.47
C GLY A 126 -20.23 44.68 16.18
N LEU A 127 -21.09 44.83 17.19
CA LEU A 127 -21.69 43.71 17.92
C LEU A 127 -22.60 42.87 17.00
N GLN A 128 -23.39 43.51 16.13
CA GLN A 128 -24.24 42.81 15.16
C GLN A 128 -23.39 41.98 14.18
N LEU A 129 -22.34 42.57 13.63
CA LEU A 129 -21.42 41.85 12.73
C LEU A 129 -20.75 40.66 13.44
N ALA A 130 -20.24 40.87 14.66
CA ALA A 130 -19.62 39.79 15.45
C ALA A 130 -20.61 38.66 15.75
N THR A 131 -21.87 38.99 16.05
CA THR A 131 -22.93 37.99 16.30
C THR A 131 -23.23 37.17 15.04
N ILE A 132 -23.30 37.81 13.88
CA ILE A 132 -23.50 37.12 12.59
C ILE A 132 -22.31 36.21 12.29
N SER A 133 -21.08 36.69 12.47
CA SER A 133 -19.87 35.89 12.25
C SER A 133 -19.78 34.69 13.20
N LEU A 134 -20.16 34.86 14.47
CA LEU A 134 -20.22 33.76 15.43
C LEU A 134 -21.24 32.69 15.00
N ALA A 135 -22.45 33.10 14.62
CA ALA A 135 -23.48 32.18 14.14
C ALA A 135 -23.03 31.40 12.89
N GLN A 136 -22.34 32.06 11.95
CA GLN A 136 -21.78 31.41 10.77
C GLN A 136 -20.66 30.42 11.12
N ALA A 137 -19.79 30.77 12.08
CA ALA A 137 -18.73 29.88 12.53
C ALA A 137 -19.29 28.64 13.25
N GLN A 138 -20.32 28.82 14.07
CA GLN A 138 -21.03 27.72 14.74
C GLN A 138 -21.69 26.79 13.71
N ALA A 139 -22.42 27.33 12.73
CA ALA A 139 -23.04 26.51 11.68
C ALA A 139 -22.00 25.68 10.90
N LYS A 140 -20.84 26.25 10.58
CA LYS A 140 -19.73 25.51 9.94
C LYS A 140 -19.11 24.44 10.85
N ALA A 141 -18.98 24.75 12.14
CA ALA A 141 -18.48 23.79 13.11
C ALA A 141 -19.41 22.58 13.25
N ASP A 142 -20.72 22.81 13.26
CA ASP A 142 -21.74 21.76 13.28
C ASP A 142 -21.69 20.91 12.00
N GLU A 143 -21.63 21.54 10.81
CA GLU A 143 -21.49 20.86 9.52
C GLU A 143 -20.22 19.97 9.48
N HIS A 144 -19.07 20.50 9.91
CA HIS A 144 -17.84 19.72 10.01
C HIS A 144 -17.91 18.59 11.06
N GLY A 145 -18.67 18.80 12.14
CA GLY A 145 -18.93 17.78 13.15
C GLY A 145 -19.67 16.58 12.57
N GLU A 146 -20.71 16.82 11.77
CA GLU A 146 -21.46 15.77 11.08
C GLU A 146 -20.57 15.00 10.08
N VAL A 147 -19.84 15.72 9.23
CA VAL A 147 -18.91 15.11 8.25
C VAL A 147 -17.84 14.26 8.95
N LEU A 148 -17.26 14.75 10.05
CA LEU A 148 -16.27 14.01 10.83
C LEU A 148 -16.87 12.75 11.46
N SER A 149 -18.11 12.82 11.97
CA SER A 149 -18.80 11.66 12.55
C SER A 149 -19.07 10.58 11.49
N ALA A 150 -19.51 10.98 10.30
CA ALA A 150 -19.74 10.08 9.16
C ALA A 150 -18.43 9.45 8.69
N ALA A 151 -17.37 10.24 8.57
CA ALA A 151 -16.04 9.75 8.19
C ALA A 151 -15.46 8.75 9.21
N LYS A 152 -15.65 9.00 10.52
CA LYS A 152 -15.25 8.07 11.58
C LYS A 152 -16.02 6.75 11.48
N SER A 153 -17.34 6.81 11.31
CA SER A 153 -18.18 5.61 11.13
C SER A 153 -17.75 4.80 9.91
N ALA A 154 -17.57 5.46 8.76
CA ALA A 154 -17.08 4.82 7.53
C ALA A 154 -15.69 4.17 7.74
N ALA A 155 -14.75 4.86 8.38
CA ALA A 155 -13.43 4.32 8.68
C ALA A 155 -13.50 3.05 9.55
N THR A 156 -14.37 3.03 10.57
CA THR A 156 -14.57 1.83 11.40
C THR A 156 -15.18 0.67 10.62
N SER A 157 -16.16 0.93 9.75
CA SER A 157 -16.78 -0.07 8.88
C SER A 157 -15.77 -0.67 7.90
N HIS A 158 -14.96 0.19 7.25
CA HIS A 158 -13.90 -0.28 6.34
C HIS A 158 -12.81 -1.07 7.06
N ALA A 159 -12.44 -0.69 8.28
CA ALA A 159 -11.48 -1.45 9.09
C ALA A 159 -12.02 -2.86 9.43
N GLN A 160 -13.30 -2.97 9.77
CA GLN A 160 -13.96 -4.24 10.02
C GLN A 160 -14.03 -5.10 8.74
N ALA A 161 -14.40 -4.51 7.61
CA ALA A 161 -14.44 -5.20 6.32
C ALA A 161 -13.06 -5.72 5.90
N LEU A 162 -12.00 -4.92 6.10
CA LEU A 162 -10.62 -5.32 5.82
C LEU A 162 -10.20 -6.51 6.69
N GLU A 163 -10.53 -6.50 7.97
CA GLU A 163 -10.21 -7.59 8.89
C GLU A 163 -10.96 -8.88 8.51
N GLN A 164 -12.23 -8.77 8.11
CA GLN A 164 -12.98 -9.91 7.58
C GLN A 164 -12.37 -10.47 6.30
N ALA A 165 -11.96 -9.61 5.37
CA ALA A 165 -11.29 -10.02 4.13
C ALA A 165 -9.95 -10.72 4.40
N ARG A 166 -9.15 -10.23 5.36
CA ARG A 166 -7.90 -10.88 5.78
C ARG A 166 -8.14 -12.28 6.34
N LYS A 167 -9.13 -12.44 7.24
CA LYS A 167 -9.51 -13.75 7.78
C LYS A 167 -9.99 -14.72 6.69
N ALA A 168 -10.76 -14.22 5.73
CA ALA A 168 -11.22 -15.02 4.59
C ALA A 168 -10.05 -15.48 3.71
N LEU A 169 -9.08 -14.60 3.44
CA LEU A 169 -7.87 -14.93 2.68
C LEU A 169 -7.05 -16.02 3.37
N THR A 170 -6.73 -15.86 4.66
CA THR A 170 -5.98 -16.88 5.41
C THR A 170 -6.69 -18.23 5.42
N LYS A 171 -8.03 -18.24 5.59
CA LYS A 171 -8.83 -19.47 5.52
C LYS A 171 -8.74 -20.13 4.13
N ALA A 172 -8.78 -19.33 3.06
CA ALA A 172 -8.68 -19.84 1.69
C ALA A 172 -7.29 -20.39 1.38
N GLU A 173 -6.22 -19.77 1.88
CA GLU A 173 -4.84 -20.24 1.71
C GLU A 173 -4.61 -21.58 2.42
N VAL A 174 -5.04 -21.70 3.69
CA VAL A 174 -4.98 -22.96 4.44
C VAL A 174 -5.77 -24.06 3.71
N ALA A 175 -6.98 -23.74 3.22
CA ALA A 175 -7.78 -24.69 2.45
C ALA A 175 -7.06 -25.13 1.16
N ARG A 176 -6.47 -24.19 0.40
CA ARG A 176 -5.71 -24.48 -0.82
C ARG A 176 -4.52 -25.41 -0.54
N GLU A 177 -3.71 -25.11 0.48
CA GLU A 177 -2.58 -25.96 0.86
C GLU A 177 -3.02 -27.37 1.27
N SER A 178 -4.11 -27.47 2.05
CA SER A 178 -4.67 -28.77 2.45
C SER A 178 -5.15 -29.59 1.26
N ALA A 179 -5.78 -28.94 0.26
CA ALA A 179 -6.26 -29.59 -0.95
C ALA A 179 -5.10 -30.10 -1.82
N VAL A 180 -4.05 -29.29 -2.00
CA VAL A 180 -2.85 -29.70 -2.74
C VAL A 180 -2.17 -30.91 -2.07
N ARG A 181 -2.01 -30.88 -0.75
CA ARG A 181 -1.42 -32.02 -0.01
C ARG A 181 -2.29 -33.27 -0.12
N ALA A 182 -3.62 -33.13 -0.02
CA ALA A 182 -4.55 -34.25 -0.16
C ALA A 182 -4.50 -34.85 -1.58
N GLN A 183 -4.41 -34.01 -2.61
CA GLN A 183 -4.28 -34.46 -4.00
C GLN A 183 -2.98 -35.23 -4.23
N LEU A 184 -1.84 -34.68 -3.81
CA LEU A 184 -0.54 -35.37 -3.93
C LEU A 184 -0.51 -36.70 -3.18
N ALA A 185 -1.12 -36.78 -1.99
CA ALA A 185 -1.23 -38.02 -1.24
C ALA A 185 -2.13 -39.05 -1.96
N ALA A 186 -3.25 -38.61 -2.54
CA ALA A 186 -4.15 -39.46 -3.30
C ALA A 186 -3.49 -39.98 -4.59
N ASP A 187 -2.76 -39.12 -5.31
CA ASP A 187 -2.02 -39.48 -6.52
C ASP A 187 -0.91 -40.49 -6.19
N ARG A 188 -0.14 -40.25 -5.11
CA ARG A 188 0.88 -41.19 -4.63
C ARG A 188 0.26 -42.55 -4.24
N THR A 189 -0.88 -42.54 -3.56
CA THR A 189 -1.58 -43.78 -3.16
C THR A 189 -2.03 -44.57 -4.40
N ARG A 190 -2.61 -43.90 -5.40
CA ARG A 190 -2.98 -44.51 -6.68
C ARG A 190 -1.77 -45.08 -7.42
N ALA A 191 -0.66 -44.33 -7.48
CA ALA A 191 0.57 -44.78 -8.11
C ALA A 191 1.14 -46.02 -7.41
N LEU A 192 1.17 -46.05 -6.06
CA LEU A 192 1.61 -47.22 -5.30
C LEU A 192 0.71 -48.44 -5.54
N GLN A 193 -0.61 -48.27 -5.53
CA GLN A 193 -1.54 -49.36 -5.82
C GLN A 193 -1.34 -49.93 -7.23
N ALA A 194 -1.16 -49.05 -8.22
CA ALA A 194 -0.86 -49.47 -9.59
C ALA A 194 0.48 -50.21 -9.67
N ALA A 195 1.51 -49.74 -8.95
CA ALA A 195 2.82 -50.38 -8.92
C ALA A 195 2.79 -51.77 -8.26
N PHE A 196 2.07 -51.94 -7.14
CA PHE A 196 1.88 -53.25 -6.53
C PHE A 196 1.09 -54.19 -7.44
N ALA A 197 0.02 -53.71 -8.09
CA ALA A 197 -0.72 -54.53 -9.04
C ALA A 197 0.15 -54.95 -10.25
N ARG A 198 1.07 -54.08 -10.72
CA ARG A 198 2.08 -54.46 -11.73
C ARG A 198 3.02 -55.54 -11.20
N LEU A 199 3.53 -55.37 -9.98
CA LEU A 199 4.42 -56.34 -9.35
C LEU A 199 3.76 -57.72 -9.24
N ASP A 200 2.51 -57.78 -8.78
CA ASP A 200 1.75 -59.03 -8.68
C ASP A 200 1.58 -59.70 -10.05
N ARG A 201 1.30 -58.93 -11.11
CA ARG A 201 1.24 -59.45 -12.49
C ARG A 201 2.59 -59.96 -12.97
N CYS A 202 3.68 -59.22 -12.71
CA CYS A 202 5.03 -59.65 -13.07
C CYS A 202 5.44 -60.93 -12.33
N GLN A 203 5.08 -61.07 -11.05
CA GLN A 203 5.33 -62.28 -10.26
C GLN A 203 4.57 -63.48 -10.85
N ALA A 204 3.29 -63.32 -11.16
CA ALA A 204 2.50 -64.38 -11.80
C ALA A 204 3.07 -64.80 -13.17
N ILE A 205 3.55 -63.84 -13.97
CA ILE A 205 4.23 -64.13 -15.24
C ILE A 205 5.55 -64.88 -15.00
N ALA A 206 6.33 -64.49 -13.99
CA ALA A 206 7.59 -65.16 -13.64
C ALA A 206 7.36 -66.60 -13.18
N GLU A 207 6.33 -66.87 -12.38
CA GLU A 207 5.94 -68.22 -11.98
C GLU A 207 5.52 -69.06 -13.20
N ALA A 208 4.73 -68.48 -14.11
CA ALA A 208 4.34 -69.16 -15.35
C ALA A 208 5.54 -69.47 -16.25
N LEU A 209 6.55 -68.59 -16.32
CA LEU A 209 7.79 -68.84 -17.06
C LEU A 209 8.55 -70.05 -16.51
N VAL A 210 8.63 -70.20 -15.18
CA VAL A 210 9.27 -71.38 -14.55
C VAL A 210 8.55 -72.66 -14.95
N VAL A 211 7.22 -72.66 -14.99
CA VAL A 211 6.42 -73.82 -15.43
C VAL A 211 6.71 -74.16 -16.90
N GLN A 212 6.74 -73.16 -17.80
CA GLN A 212 7.06 -73.41 -19.21
C GLN A 212 8.48 -73.93 -19.40
N GLU A 213 9.46 -73.39 -18.68
CA GLU A 213 10.85 -73.86 -18.74
C GLU A 213 10.99 -75.30 -18.25
N ALA A 214 10.23 -75.69 -17.21
CA ALA A 214 10.19 -77.07 -16.74
C ALA A 214 9.61 -78.02 -17.80
N ILE A 215 8.56 -77.62 -18.52
CA ILE A 215 7.99 -78.40 -19.63
C ILE A 215 9.01 -78.55 -20.77
N ILE A 216 9.65 -77.45 -21.18
CA ILE A 216 10.67 -77.45 -22.24
C ILE A 216 11.84 -78.37 -21.87
N THR A 217 12.26 -78.35 -20.60
CA THR A 217 13.34 -79.21 -20.09
C THR A 217 12.93 -80.68 -20.02
N ALA A 218 11.67 -80.97 -19.68
CA ALA A 218 11.16 -82.34 -19.59
C ALA A 218 10.99 -83.01 -20.96
N GLU A 219 10.66 -82.26 -22.00
CA GLU A 219 10.48 -82.78 -23.36
C GLU A 219 11.81 -82.75 -24.13
N ALA A 220 12.54 -83.87 -24.15
CA ALA A 220 13.87 -83.97 -24.76
C ALA A 220 13.93 -83.83 -26.30
N ILE A 221 12.77 -83.89 -26.97
CA ILE A 221 12.67 -83.80 -28.44
C ILE A 221 12.66 -82.34 -28.90
N ASP A 222 13.78 -81.87 -29.43
CA ASP A 222 13.90 -80.55 -30.06
C ASP A 222 13.54 -80.59 -31.55
N THR A 223 13.71 -79.46 -32.24
CA THR A 223 13.33 -79.34 -33.65
C THR A 223 14.19 -80.25 -34.55
N GLU A 224 15.48 -80.38 -34.25
CA GLU A 224 16.40 -81.23 -35.00
C GLU A 224 16.07 -82.72 -34.80
N ALA A 225 15.79 -83.13 -33.56
CA ALA A 225 15.36 -84.49 -33.23
C ALA A 225 14.02 -84.84 -33.88
N LEU A 226 13.07 -83.92 -33.96
CA LEU A 226 11.79 -84.15 -34.66
C LEU A 226 11.99 -84.32 -36.17
N GLU A 227 12.82 -83.48 -36.80
CA GLU A 227 13.16 -83.63 -38.22
C GLU A 227 13.83 -84.96 -38.50
N ARG A 228 14.74 -85.40 -37.61
CA ARG A 228 15.40 -86.69 -37.71
C ARG A 228 14.41 -87.85 -37.51
N LEU A 229 13.48 -87.73 -36.57
CA LEU A 229 12.41 -88.70 -36.35
C LEU A 229 11.54 -88.86 -37.60
N ASP A 230 11.11 -87.76 -38.21
CA ASP A 230 10.30 -87.79 -39.43
C ASP A 230 11.06 -88.38 -40.63
N GLN A 231 12.38 -88.16 -40.71
CA GLN A 231 13.23 -88.81 -41.73
C GLN A 231 13.31 -90.32 -41.53
N LEU A 232 13.51 -90.79 -40.30
CA LEU A 232 13.63 -92.22 -39.99
C LEU A 232 12.28 -92.94 -40.11
N ASP A 233 11.17 -92.33 -39.69
CA ASP A 233 9.81 -92.86 -39.87
C ASP A 233 9.49 -93.03 -41.37
N ARG A 234 9.84 -92.05 -42.20
CA ARG A 234 9.73 -92.18 -43.67
C ARG A 234 10.64 -93.28 -44.22
N ALA A 235 11.88 -93.37 -43.76
CA ALA A 235 12.81 -94.42 -44.19
C ALA A 235 12.28 -95.84 -43.84
N VAL A 236 11.64 -96.01 -42.69
CA VAL A 236 10.95 -97.26 -42.32
C VAL A 236 9.77 -97.52 -43.26
N LEU A 237 8.92 -96.52 -43.52
CA LEU A 237 7.79 -96.67 -44.46
C LEU A 237 8.25 -97.02 -45.88
N ASP A 238 9.27 -96.35 -46.38
CA ASP A 238 9.87 -96.60 -47.70
C ASP A 238 10.50 -98.00 -47.77
N ALA A 239 11.23 -98.40 -46.73
CA ALA A 239 11.83 -99.73 -46.64
C ALA A 239 10.79 -100.85 -46.50
N ARG A 240 9.69 -100.62 -45.76
CA ARG A 240 8.54 -101.54 -45.69
C ARG A 240 7.89 -101.70 -47.05
N SER A 241 7.60 -100.59 -47.72
CA SER A 241 7.00 -100.58 -49.06
C SER A 241 7.89 -101.30 -50.09
N ALA A 242 9.20 -101.09 -50.04
CA ALA A 242 10.16 -101.80 -50.90
C ALA A 242 10.27 -103.29 -50.58
N CYS A 243 10.18 -103.67 -49.30
CA CYS A 243 10.15 -105.07 -48.87
C CYS A 243 8.88 -105.77 -49.35
N GLU A 244 7.71 -105.13 -49.22
CA GLU A 244 6.42 -105.62 -49.71
C GLU A 244 6.39 -105.74 -51.24
N ALA A 245 6.88 -104.72 -51.97
CA ALA A 245 6.96 -104.73 -53.43
C ALA A 245 7.96 -105.77 -53.99
N GLY A 246 9.00 -106.10 -53.21
CA GLY A 246 10.02 -107.10 -53.55
C GLY A 246 9.71 -108.52 -53.07
N ALA A 247 8.63 -108.72 -52.31
CA ALA A 247 8.27 -110.02 -51.76
C ALA A 247 7.61 -110.91 -52.83
N ALA A 248 8.04 -112.17 -52.92
CA ALA A 248 7.35 -113.16 -53.73
C ALA A 248 6.08 -113.61 -52.98
N VAL A 249 4.91 -113.58 -53.60
CA VAL A 249 3.69 -114.12 -52.98
C VAL A 249 3.61 -115.62 -53.27
N VAL A 250 3.69 -116.43 -52.23
CA VAL A 250 3.48 -117.87 -52.31
C VAL A 250 2.04 -118.16 -51.91
N GLU A 251 1.30 -118.76 -52.85
CA GLU A 251 -0.05 -119.25 -52.63
C GLU A 251 -0.05 -120.78 -52.79
N VAL A 252 -0.41 -121.47 -51.72
CA VAL A 252 -0.54 -122.93 -51.65
C VAL A 252 -2.01 -123.23 -51.43
N ARG A 253 -2.63 -123.94 -52.37
CA ARG A 253 -4.00 -124.44 -52.24
C ARG A 253 -4.00 -125.95 -52.18
N LEU A 254 -4.65 -126.53 -51.17
CA LEU A 254 -4.66 -127.98 -50.96
C LEU A 254 -5.95 -128.59 -51.49
N GLU A 255 -5.83 -129.46 -52.50
CA GLU A 255 -6.96 -130.23 -53.03
C GLU A 255 -7.40 -131.33 -52.04
N PRO A 256 -8.67 -131.79 -52.07
CA PRO A 256 -9.15 -132.86 -51.20
C PRO A 256 -8.34 -134.16 -51.39
N GLY A 257 -7.66 -134.61 -50.33
CA GLY A 257 -6.79 -135.80 -50.35
C GLY A 257 -5.32 -135.52 -50.70
N ALA A 258 -4.90 -134.26 -50.76
CA ALA A 258 -3.50 -133.88 -50.94
C ALA A 258 -2.59 -134.40 -49.81
N ALA A 259 -1.33 -134.66 -50.16
CA ALA A 259 -0.30 -135.06 -49.20
C ALA A 259 -0.05 -133.95 -48.16
N GLU A 260 0.42 -134.33 -46.98
CA GLU A 260 0.79 -133.38 -45.93
C GLU A 260 1.89 -132.43 -46.44
N VAL A 261 1.60 -131.12 -46.38
CA VAL A 261 2.56 -130.07 -46.71
C VAL A 261 3.09 -129.48 -45.40
N ARG A 262 4.41 -129.41 -45.25
CA ARG A 262 5.09 -128.68 -44.18
C ARG A 262 5.71 -127.40 -44.72
N VAL A 263 5.50 -126.28 -44.03
CA VAL A 263 6.10 -124.98 -44.32
C VAL A 263 7.12 -124.69 -43.24
N ASP A 264 8.41 -124.60 -43.59
CA ASP A 264 9.52 -124.43 -42.65
C ASP A 264 9.50 -125.42 -41.46
N GLY A 265 8.94 -126.61 -41.66
CA GLY A 265 8.86 -127.68 -40.66
C GLY A 265 7.52 -127.78 -39.91
N GLU A 266 6.61 -126.80 -40.04
CA GLU A 266 5.27 -126.85 -39.44
C GLU A 266 4.21 -127.39 -40.42
N LEU A 267 3.28 -128.21 -39.94
CA LEU A 267 2.22 -128.79 -40.79
C LEU A 267 1.25 -127.69 -41.24
N LEU A 268 1.01 -127.60 -42.55
CA LEU A 268 0.06 -126.65 -43.11
C LEU A 268 -1.36 -127.19 -42.99
N HIS A 269 -2.20 -126.44 -42.27
CA HIS A 269 -3.62 -126.73 -42.17
C HIS A 269 -4.41 -125.82 -43.14
N GLY A 270 -4.78 -126.35 -44.31
CA GLY A 270 -5.58 -125.65 -45.32
C GLY A 270 -4.74 -124.80 -46.29
N ASP A 271 -5.39 -123.83 -46.94
CA ASP A 271 -4.74 -122.95 -47.91
C ASP A 271 -3.83 -121.90 -47.24
N LEU A 272 -2.71 -121.59 -47.89
CA LEU A 272 -1.78 -120.55 -47.46
C LEU A 272 -1.64 -119.49 -48.55
N ARG A 273 -1.73 -118.21 -48.18
CA ARG A 273 -1.25 -117.11 -49.02
C ARG A 273 -0.35 -116.21 -48.18
N ARG A 274 0.94 -116.17 -48.49
CA ARG A 274 1.94 -115.43 -47.69
C ARG A 274 2.94 -114.72 -48.58
N ALA A 275 3.29 -113.48 -48.22
CA ALA A 275 4.43 -112.78 -48.80
C ALA A 275 5.73 -113.36 -48.24
N VAL A 276 6.64 -113.74 -49.14
CA VAL A 276 7.90 -114.42 -48.85
C VAL A 276 9.04 -113.47 -49.16
N ALA A 277 9.62 -112.91 -48.10
CA ALA A 277 10.76 -111.99 -48.17
C ALA A 277 12.10 -112.65 -47.74
N GLN A 278 12.05 -113.88 -47.25
CA GLN A 278 13.20 -114.73 -46.91
C GLN A 278 13.04 -116.10 -47.60
N PRO A 279 14.11 -116.89 -47.80
CA PRO A 279 13.99 -118.23 -48.37
C PRO A 279 12.97 -119.07 -47.59
N LEU A 280 11.95 -119.57 -48.28
CA LEU A 280 10.89 -120.40 -47.70
C LEU A 280 11.05 -121.83 -48.21
N SER A 281 10.99 -122.82 -47.32
CA SER A 281 11.01 -124.22 -47.71
C SER A 281 9.65 -124.89 -47.52
N LEU A 282 9.09 -125.40 -48.60
CA LEU A 282 7.86 -126.19 -48.60
C LEU A 282 8.25 -127.66 -48.82
N VAL A 283 7.96 -128.52 -47.84
CA VAL A 283 8.15 -129.97 -47.96
C VAL A 283 6.79 -130.62 -48.15
N ILE A 284 6.60 -131.31 -49.26
CA ILE A 284 5.39 -132.07 -49.56
C ILE A 284 5.74 -133.55 -49.42
N ASP A 285 5.17 -134.22 -48.41
CA ASP A 285 5.50 -135.60 -48.09
C ASP A 285 5.22 -136.52 -49.30
N GLY A 286 6.25 -137.26 -49.74
CA GLY A 286 6.18 -138.17 -50.90
C GLY A 286 6.30 -137.51 -52.28
N VAL A 287 6.38 -136.18 -52.39
CA VAL A 287 6.49 -135.46 -53.67
C VAL A 287 7.85 -134.78 -53.83
N GLY A 288 8.29 -134.01 -52.84
CA GLY A 288 9.56 -133.29 -52.91
C GLY A 288 9.59 -132.00 -52.08
N ARG A 289 10.70 -131.25 -52.22
CA ARG A 289 10.95 -129.98 -51.54
C ARG A 289 10.96 -128.84 -52.56
N ILE A 290 10.18 -127.80 -52.30
CA ILE A 290 10.16 -126.56 -53.07
C ILE A 290 10.81 -125.48 -52.22
N ASP A 291 11.97 -125.00 -52.65
CA ASP A 291 12.61 -123.84 -52.04
C ASP A 291 12.24 -122.58 -52.83
N VAL A 292 11.50 -121.69 -52.18
CA VAL A 292 11.17 -120.38 -52.73
C VAL A 292 12.22 -119.40 -52.28
N THR A 293 13.14 -119.06 -53.19
CA THR A 293 14.13 -118.01 -52.97
C THR A 293 13.58 -116.70 -53.54
N PRO A 294 13.26 -115.69 -52.70
CA PRO A 294 12.84 -114.39 -53.18
C PRO A 294 13.93 -113.73 -54.04
N PRO A 295 13.59 -112.78 -54.93
CA PRO A 295 14.59 -112.07 -55.72
C PRO A 295 15.59 -111.36 -54.80
N ALA A 296 16.85 -111.21 -55.23
CA ALA A 296 17.92 -110.57 -54.45
C ALA A 296 17.55 -109.17 -53.92
N THR A 297 16.59 -108.50 -54.56
CA THR A 297 16.01 -107.24 -54.12
C THR A 297 15.22 -107.36 -52.81
N GLY A 298 14.59 -108.50 -52.51
CA GLY A 298 13.81 -108.75 -51.30
C GLY A 298 14.67 -108.89 -50.04
N GLU A 299 15.79 -109.61 -50.12
CA GLU A 299 16.72 -109.77 -48.99
C GLU A 299 17.42 -108.44 -48.65
N ALA A 300 17.87 -107.70 -49.66
CA ALA A 300 18.44 -106.37 -49.48
C ALA A 300 17.41 -105.37 -48.91
N ALA A 301 16.14 -105.45 -49.31
CA ALA A 301 15.06 -104.64 -48.74
C ALA A 301 14.76 -105.00 -47.28
N ALA A 302 14.76 -106.28 -46.92
CA ALA A 302 14.56 -106.73 -45.54
C ALA A 302 15.71 -106.34 -44.60
N VAL A 303 16.96 -106.29 -45.09
CA VAL A 303 18.09 -105.75 -44.33
C VAL A 303 17.93 -104.24 -44.13
N ARG A 304 17.58 -103.49 -45.18
CA ARG A 304 17.34 -102.03 -45.08
C ARG A 304 16.20 -101.70 -44.11
N LEU A 305 15.13 -102.49 -44.11
CA LEU A 305 14.03 -102.33 -43.15
C LEU A 305 14.49 -102.51 -41.71
N ARG A 306 15.22 -103.60 -41.41
CA ARG A 306 15.77 -103.83 -40.07
C ARG A 306 16.71 -102.71 -39.62
N THR A 307 17.56 -102.20 -40.51
CA THR A 307 18.45 -101.06 -40.18
C THR A 307 17.64 -99.79 -39.91
N ALA A 308 16.64 -99.48 -40.74
CA ALA A 308 15.79 -98.31 -40.52
C ALA A 308 14.99 -98.40 -39.22
N GLU A 309 14.47 -99.59 -38.87
CA GLU A 309 13.79 -99.83 -37.59
C GLU A 309 14.74 -99.70 -36.40
N GLN A 310 15.96 -100.26 -36.50
CA GLN A 310 16.99 -100.11 -35.46
C GLN A 310 17.42 -98.65 -35.27
N ASP A 311 17.60 -97.91 -36.35
CA ASP A 311 17.95 -96.47 -36.29
C ASP A 311 16.81 -95.66 -35.66
N LEU A 312 15.55 -95.98 -36.00
CA LEU A 312 14.37 -95.35 -35.41
C LEU A 312 14.25 -95.67 -33.92
N ASP A 313 14.38 -96.93 -33.53
CA ASP A 313 14.34 -97.38 -32.14
C ASP A 313 15.50 -96.78 -31.33
N ALA A 314 16.70 -96.69 -31.91
CA ALA A 314 17.85 -96.06 -31.28
C ALA A 314 17.62 -94.57 -31.03
N LEU A 315 17.04 -93.84 -32.01
CA LEU A 315 16.67 -92.44 -31.81
C LEU A 315 15.60 -92.32 -30.72
N LEU A 316 14.52 -93.10 -30.80
CA LEU A 316 13.42 -93.09 -29.81
C LEU A 316 13.94 -93.36 -28.39
N ALA A 317 14.85 -94.31 -28.22
CA ALA A 317 15.51 -94.58 -26.94
C ALA A 317 16.39 -93.40 -26.48
N GLN A 318 17.12 -92.76 -27.40
CA GLN A 318 17.95 -91.59 -27.09
C GLN A 318 17.11 -90.39 -26.63
N ILE A 319 15.97 -90.14 -27.27
CA ILE A 319 15.06 -89.03 -26.90
C ILE A 319 14.05 -89.42 -25.81
N GLY A 320 14.04 -90.68 -25.37
CA GLY A 320 13.24 -91.16 -24.23
C GLY A 320 11.76 -91.42 -24.51
N TYR A 321 11.38 -91.75 -25.74
CA TYR A 321 9.98 -92.04 -26.12
C TYR A 321 9.79 -93.51 -26.53
N ALA A 322 8.60 -94.03 -26.25
CA ALA A 322 8.25 -95.42 -26.58
C ALA A 322 7.90 -95.62 -28.06
N ASP A 323 7.36 -94.60 -28.72
CA ASP A 323 6.95 -94.65 -30.12
C ASP A 323 6.95 -93.26 -30.79
N VAL A 324 6.81 -93.26 -32.12
CA VAL A 324 6.77 -92.04 -32.95
C VAL A 324 5.60 -91.12 -32.59
N ALA A 325 4.45 -91.67 -32.18
CA ALA A 325 3.27 -90.88 -31.86
C ALA A 325 3.46 -90.09 -30.55
N ALA A 326 4.06 -90.72 -29.54
CA ALA A 326 4.44 -90.13 -28.27
C ALA A 326 5.53 -89.06 -28.46
N ALA A 327 6.54 -89.35 -29.28
CA ALA A 327 7.59 -88.39 -29.63
C ALA A 327 7.02 -87.15 -30.34
N ARG A 328 6.15 -87.34 -31.34
CA ARG A 328 5.45 -86.22 -32.01
C ARG A 328 4.55 -85.42 -31.07
N ALA A 329 3.89 -86.09 -30.12
CA ALA A 329 3.10 -85.41 -29.09
C ALA A 329 3.98 -84.57 -28.15
N GLY A 330 5.15 -85.09 -27.75
CA GLY A 330 6.13 -84.35 -26.96
C GLY A 330 6.68 -83.13 -27.68
N ALA A 331 7.02 -83.25 -28.97
CA ALA A 331 7.47 -82.13 -29.76
C ALA A 331 6.41 -81.04 -29.93
N ARG A 332 5.12 -81.41 -30.04
CA ARG A 332 4.03 -80.42 -30.02
C ARG A 332 3.95 -79.69 -28.69
N ARG A 333 3.97 -80.42 -27.56
CA ARG A 333 3.96 -79.82 -26.22
C ARG A 333 5.14 -78.88 -26.01
N ARG A 334 6.35 -79.27 -26.43
CA ARG A 334 7.54 -78.42 -26.36
C ARG A 334 7.37 -77.14 -27.19
N ARG A 335 6.93 -77.25 -28.45
CA ARG A 335 6.72 -76.08 -29.33
C ARG A 335 5.67 -75.12 -28.76
N GLU A 336 4.58 -75.65 -28.21
CA GLU A 336 3.55 -74.85 -27.54
C GLU A 336 4.12 -74.13 -26.30
N ALA A 337 4.91 -74.83 -25.48
CA ALA A 337 5.58 -74.24 -24.31
C ALA A 337 6.59 -73.15 -24.70
N GLU A 338 7.41 -73.36 -25.74
CA GLU A 338 8.34 -72.35 -26.26
C GLU A 338 7.61 -71.11 -26.83
N ALA A 339 6.47 -71.31 -27.50
CA ALA A 339 5.64 -70.21 -27.99
C ALA A 339 5.04 -69.41 -26.82
N GLU A 340 4.52 -70.09 -25.80
CA GLU A 340 3.96 -69.42 -24.62
C GLU A 340 5.04 -68.73 -23.79
N ARG A 341 6.24 -69.33 -23.65
CA ARG A 341 7.38 -68.68 -22.98
C ARG A 341 7.74 -67.34 -23.65
N ARG A 342 7.86 -67.31 -24.99
CA ARG A 342 8.10 -66.07 -25.75
C ARG A 342 6.97 -65.05 -25.61
N ASN A 343 5.73 -65.51 -25.42
CA ASN A 343 4.59 -64.63 -25.15
C ASN A 343 4.72 -64.00 -23.75
N LEU A 344 4.97 -64.82 -22.74
CA LEU A 344 5.17 -64.40 -21.35
C LEU A 344 6.35 -63.42 -21.21
N GLU A 345 7.48 -63.66 -21.88
CA GLU A 345 8.63 -62.75 -21.90
C GLU A 345 8.26 -61.36 -22.47
N ARG A 346 7.49 -61.31 -23.56
CA ARG A 346 7.00 -60.05 -24.13
C ARG A 346 6.01 -59.34 -23.22
N ARG A 347 5.15 -60.09 -22.52
CA ARG A 347 4.22 -59.51 -21.54
C ARG A 347 4.98 -58.94 -20.34
N LEU A 348 6.00 -59.64 -19.85
CA LEU A 348 6.84 -59.18 -18.75
C LEU A 348 7.53 -57.86 -19.08
N SER A 349 8.11 -57.72 -20.28
CA SER A 349 8.76 -56.46 -20.69
C SER A 349 7.78 -55.30 -20.79
N SER A 350 6.53 -55.56 -21.21
CA SER A 350 5.50 -54.53 -21.32
C SER A 350 4.94 -54.05 -19.97
N GLU A 351 4.99 -54.88 -18.92
CA GLU A 351 4.52 -54.55 -17.57
C GLU A 351 5.55 -53.77 -16.73
N CYS A 352 6.76 -53.56 -17.25
CA CYS A 352 7.86 -52.86 -16.60
C CYS A 352 8.20 -51.47 -17.22
N PRO A 353 7.24 -50.54 -17.44
CA PRO A 353 7.57 -49.17 -17.83
C PRO A 353 8.09 -48.35 -16.64
N ALA A 354 8.86 -47.30 -16.91
CA ALA A 354 9.27 -46.31 -15.92
C ALA A 354 8.05 -45.52 -15.39
N ASP A 355 8.03 -45.23 -14.09
CA ASP A 355 6.94 -44.60 -13.36
C ASP A 355 7.40 -43.26 -12.72
N SER A 356 7.24 -42.19 -13.51
CA SER A 356 7.61 -40.83 -13.11
C SER A 356 6.89 -40.32 -11.86
N ALA A 357 5.74 -40.89 -11.49
CA ALA A 357 5.00 -40.53 -10.27
C ALA A 357 5.64 -41.11 -9.00
N LEU A 358 6.44 -42.17 -9.11
CA LEU A 358 7.18 -42.79 -8.01
C LEU A 358 8.67 -42.44 -8.02
N GLY A 359 9.16 -41.80 -9.09
CA GLY A 359 10.59 -41.50 -9.25
C GLY A 359 11.43 -42.76 -9.51
N LEU A 360 10.81 -43.80 -10.06
CA LEU A 360 11.37 -45.10 -10.45
C LEU A 360 11.15 -45.30 -11.94
#